data_AF-A0A941TSL6-F1
#
_entry.id   AF-A0A941TSL6-F1
#
_cell.length_a   1.000
_cell.length_b   1.000
_cell.length_c   1.000
_cell.angle_alpha   90.00
_cell.angle_beta   90.00
_cell.angle_gamma   90.00
#
_symmetry.space_group_name_H-M   'P 1'
#
loop_
_entity.id
_entity.type
_entity.pdbx_description
1 polymer ?
#
loop_
_entity_poly.entity_id
_entity_poly.type
_entity_poly.pdbx_seq_one_letter_code
_entity_poly.pdbx_strand_id
1 'polypeptide(L)'
;MIGLCRFCDQERPLIDAHIVPEAFYREIKSDDDAMLFLVSSNVATHPKKTPIGPYDSGILCRECEDLFWEWDDYAIRLLIADRYTAFKRVVMGDVQYFEAASVDYRKLKLFMIAVAWRASVATHAAFKKVSLGKREQRAKELLRAREPGPENEFGVAMSRLTRGHTSPEEAPFVTTPVSRYYANGSQGVRVFLGGFVADICTGRKPLPEEIRSLEIRPDRPMFAVGLPRSEVTEVRNFGPAILHHGPKLLSRIQRKKPR
;
A
#
# COMPACT_ATOMS: atom_id res chain seq x y z
N MET A 1 -28.06 6.05 -0.73
CA MET A 1 -28.71 5.36 0.40
C MET A 1 -28.37 6.12 1.68
N ILE A 2 -29.31 6.33 2.61
CA ILE A 2 -28.96 6.85 3.95
C ILE A 2 -28.46 5.67 4.78
N GLY A 3 -27.33 5.85 5.45
CA GLY A 3 -26.77 4.84 6.34
C GLY A 3 -25.75 5.45 7.31
N LEU A 4 -25.28 4.64 8.26
CA LEU A 4 -24.29 5.07 9.23
C LEU A 4 -22.90 5.15 8.58
N CYS A 5 -22.36 6.36 8.43
CA CYS A 5 -20.99 6.54 7.96
C CYS A 5 -20.01 6.01 9.01
N ARG A 6 -19.14 5.07 8.61
CA ARG A 6 -18.16 4.43 9.50
C ARG A 6 -17.08 5.38 9.99
N PHE A 7 -16.89 6.53 9.34
CA PHE A 7 -15.88 7.51 9.72
C PHE A 7 -16.38 8.64 10.61
N CYS A 8 -17.58 9.20 10.40
CA CYS A 8 -18.11 10.24 11.29
C CYS A 8 -19.10 9.71 12.34
N ASP A 9 -19.52 8.45 12.23
CA ASP A 9 -20.52 7.82 13.11
C ASP A 9 -21.89 8.51 13.07
N GLN A 10 -22.21 9.17 11.96
CA GLN A 10 -23.50 9.85 11.73
C GLN A 10 -24.28 9.18 10.60
N GLU A 11 -25.61 9.21 10.69
CA GLU A 11 -26.48 8.87 9.57
C GLU A 11 -26.37 9.94 8.48
N ARG A 12 -25.95 9.52 7.29
CA ARG A 12 -25.68 10.40 6.15
C ARG A 12 -26.02 9.69 4.83
N PRO A 13 -26.24 10.42 3.74
CA PRO A 13 -26.14 9.86 2.39
C PRO A 13 -24.74 9.27 2.17
N LEU A 14 -24.68 7.96 1.95
CA LEU A 14 -23.43 7.25 1.67
C LEU A 14 -23.13 7.28 0.16
N ILE A 15 -21.84 7.21 -0.17
CA ILE A 15 -21.31 7.23 -1.53
C ILE A 15 -20.62 5.90 -1.88
N ASP A 16 -20.36 5.68 -3.16
CA ASP A 16 -19.49 4.60 -3.64
C ASP A 16 -18.03 4.93 -3.31
N ALA A 17 -17.54 4.45 -2.16
CA ALA A 17 -16.19 4.72 -1.70
C ALA A 17 -15.21 3.67 -2.25
N HIS A 18 -14.20 4.13 -2.97
CA HIS A 18 -13.13 3.26 -3.44
C HIS A 18 -12.18 2.93 -2.29
N ILE A 19 -11.85 1.64 -2.11
CA ILE A 19 -10.95 1.21 -1.03
C ILE A 19 -9.51 1.65 -1.31
N VAL A 20 -9.08 1.45 -2.56
CA VAL A 20 -7.87 2.07 -3.15
C VAL A 20 -8.38 3.01 -4.24
N PRO A 21 -7.84 4.23 -4.40
CA PRO A 21 -8.34 5.15 -5.42
C PRO A 21 -8.33 4.57 -6.83
N GLU A 22 -9.37 4.91 -7.61
CA GLU A 22 -9.60 4.39 -8.96
C GLU A 22 -8.37 4.55 -9.90
N ALA A 23 -7.63 5.65 -9.76
CA ALA A 23 -6.46 5.96 -10.59
C ALA A 23 -5.40 4.84 -10.59
N PHE A 24 -5.22 4.14 -9.45
CA PHE A 24 -4.27 3.03 -9.34
C PHE A 24 -4.67 1.80 -10.17
N TYR A 25 -5.96 1.65 -10.48
CA TYR A 25 -6.44 0.58 -11.35
C TYR A 25 -6.35 0.97 -12.82
N ARG A 26 -6.72 2.21 -13.16
CA ARG A 26 -6.64 2.71 -14.54
C ARG A 26 -5.22 2.63 -15.10
N GLU A 27 -4.23 2.91 -14.26
CA GLU A 27 -2.82 2.81 -14.63
C GLU A 27 -2.38 1.39 -15.01
N ILE A 28 -2.93 0.37 -14.36
CA ILE A 28 -2.63 -1.04 -14.71
C ILE A 28 -3.21 -1.36 -16.09
N LYS A 29 -4.33 -0.75 -16.47
CA LYS A 29 -5.01 -1.01 -17.75
C LYS A 29 -4.25 -0.44 -18.96
N SER A 30 -3.43 0.60 -18.81
CA SER A 30 -2.68 1.19 -19.94
C SER A 30 -1.53 0.32 -20.45
N ASP A 31 -1.21 -0.78 -19.76
CA ASP A 31 -0.26 -1.78 -20.23
C ASP A 31 -1.05 -2.94 -20.86
N ASP A 32 -0.87 -3.18 -22.17
CA ASP A 32 -1.62 -4.16 -22.97
C ASP A 32 -1.51 -5.60 -22.42
N ASP A 33 -0.47 -5.90 -21.63
CA ASP A 33 -0.24 -7.20 -20.99
C ASP A 33 -0.88 -7.34 -19.59
N ALA A 34 -1.48 -6.27 -19.03
CA ALA A 34 -1.95 -6.24 -17.65
C ALA A 34 -3.49 -6.27 -17.54
N MET A 35 -4.06 -7.47 -17.38
CA MET A 35 -5.52 -7.65 -17.18
C MET A 35 -5.94 -7.62 -15.72
N LEU A 36 -6.60 -6.56 -15.24
CA LEU A 36 -7.16 -6.49 -13.87
C LEU A 36 -8.14 -7.63 -13.53
N PHE A 37 -7.85 -8.39 -12.47
CA PHE A 37 -8.70 -9.44 -11.92
C PHE A 37 -8.91 -9.20 -10.42
N LEU A 38 -10.18 -9.12 -9.99
CA LEU A 38 -10.53 -9.42 -8.61
C LEU A 38 -10.42 -10.93 -8.43
N VAL A 39 -9.32 -11.38 -7.84
CA VAL A 39 -9.24 -12.74 -7.30
C VAL A 39 -10.10 -12.74 -6.04
N SER A 40 -11.31 -13.27 -6.18
CA SER A 40 -12.15 -13.57 -5.03
C SER A 40 -11.45 -14.60 -4.17
N SER A 41 -11.51 -14.44 -2.85
CA SER A 41 -10.85 -15.34 -1.91
C SER A 41 -11.53 -16.71 -1.76
N ASN A 42 -12.51 -17.00 -2.62
CA ASN A 42 -13.16 -18.30 -2.85
C ASN A 42 -12.60 -18.94 -4.13
N VAL A 43 -12.04 -20.15 -4.00
CA VAL A 43 -11.49 -20.96 -5.10
C VAL A 43 -12.57 -21.31 -6.16
N ALA A 44 -13.85 -21.27 -5.79
CA ALA A 44 -14.98 -21.57 -6.66
C ALA A 44 -15.52 -20.36 -7.47
N THR A 45 -14.93 -19.18 -7.33
CA THR A 45 -15.40 -17.96 -8.02
C THR A 45 -14.40 -17.54 -9.09
N HIS A 46 -14.84 -17.52 -10.35
CA HIS A 46 -14.03 -17.02 -11.46
C HIS A 46 -13.59 -15.57 -11.20
N PRO A 47 -12.34 -15.22 -11.55
CA PRO A 47 -11.86 -13.85 -11.40
C PRO A 47 -12.74 -12.87 -12.18
N LYS A 48 -13.26 -11.84 -11.51
CA LYS A 48 -14.08 -10.81 -12.15
C LYS A 48 -13.22 -9.62 -12.55
N LYS A 49 -13.41 -9.10 -13.77
CA LYS A 49 -12.77 -7.86 -14.21
C LYS A 49 -13.48 -6.67 -13.56
N THR A 50 -12.74 -5.85 -12.81
CA THR A 50 -13.23 -4.56 -12.28
C THR A 50 -12.27 -3.46 -12.70
N PRO A 51 -12.53 -2.79 -13.84
CA PRO A 51 -11.61 -1.80 -14.41
C PRO A 51 -11.33 -0.60 -13.50
N ILE A 52 -12.27 -0.27 -12.62
CA ILE A 52 -12.19 0.86 -11.68
C ILE A 52 -11.79 0.42 -10.26
N GLY A 53 -11.56 -0.88 -10.08
CA GLY A 53 -11.39 -1.50 -8.78
C GLY A 53 -12.71 -1.71 -8.01
N PRO A 54 -12.65 -2.40 -6.86
CA PRO A 54 -13.78 -2.55 -5.95
C PRO A 54 -14.04 -1.26 -5.15
N TYR A 55 -15.32 -0.92 -5.02
CA TYR A 55 -15.83 0.15 -4.16
C TYR A 55 -16.86 -0.42 -3.18
N ASP A 56 -17.17 0.34 -2.13
CA ASP A 56 -18.16 -0.01 -1.11
C ASP A 56 -19.10 1.18 -0.87
N SER A 57 -20.40 0.96 -1.06
CA SER A 57 -21.45 1.97 -0.94
C SER A 57 -21.97 2.15 0.49
N GLY A 58 -21.42 1.41 1.45
CA GLY A 58 -21.91 1.29 2.82
C GLY A 58 -20.98 1.85 3.90
N ILE A 59 -19.85 2.46 3.55
CA ILE A 59 -18.82 2.84 4.55
C ILE A 59 -18.63 4.33 4.78
N LEU A 60 -18.85 5.19 3.79
CA LEU A 60 -18.48 6.61 3.86
C LEU A 60 -19.54 7.54 3.28
N CYS A 61 -19.69 8.70 3.92
CA CYS A 61 -20.38 9.84 3.34
C CYS A 61 -19.40 10.73 2.56
N ARG A 62 -19.93 11.62 1.73
CA ARG A 62 -19.14 12.50 0.86
C ARG A 62 -18.15 13.36 1.65
N GLU A 63 -18.61 13.96 2.75
CA GLU A 63 -17.80 14.87 3.55
C GLU A 63 -16.60 14.16 4.20
N CYS A 64 -16.74 12.87 4.55
CA CYS A 64 -15.63 12.09 5.10
C CYS A 64 -14.65 11.66 4.01
N GLU A 65 -15.14 11.30 2.81
CA GLU A 65 -14.27 10.97 1.68
C GLU A 65 -13.43 12.19 1.25
N ASP A 66 -14.00 13.40 1.30
CA ASP A 66 -13.27 14.63 0.97
C ASP A 66 -12.09 14.92 1.91
N LEU A 67 -12.12 14.42 3.15
CA LEU A 67 -10.97 14.53 4.06
C LEU A 67 -9.76 13.72 3.59
N PHE A 68 -10.00 12.64 2.83
CA PHE A 68 -8.96 11.77 2.31
C PHE A 68 -8.37 12.26 0.99
N TRP A 69 -9.08 13.16 0.28
CA TRP A 69 -8.71 13.61 -1.05
C TRP A 69 -7.27 14.12 -1.13
N GLU A 70 -6.82 14.93 -0.17
CA GLU A 70 -5.45 15.47 -0.18
C GLU A 70 -4.38 14.37 -0.15
N TRP A 71 -4.63 13.28 0.60
CA TRP A 71 -3.67 12.19 0.73
C TRP A 71 -3.75 11.24 -0.46
N ASP A 72 -4.97 10.96 -0.94
CA ASP A 72 -5.21 10.16 -2.14
C ASP A 72 -4.57 10.83 -3.36
N ASP A 73 -4.82 12.13 -3.59
CA ASP A 73 -4.24 12.90 -4.68
C ASP A 73 -2.71 12.96 -4.60
N TYR A 74 -2.14 13.18 -3.40
CA TYR A 74 -0.69 13.15 -3.22
C TYR A 74 -0.10 11.79 -3.62
N ALA A 75 -0.69 10.69 -3.15
CA ALA A 75 -0.20 9.34 -3.45
C ALA A 75 -0.33 9.01 -4.94
N ILE A 76 -1.43 9.42 -5.59
CA ILE A 76 -1.63 9.24 -7.04
C ILE A 76 -0.55 9.97 -7.81
N ARG A 77 -0.27 11.25 -7.49
CA ARG A 77 0.78 12.00 -8.18
C ARG A 77 2.14 11.33 -7.99
N LEU A 78 2.52 11.00 -6.75
CA LEU A 78 3.83 10.41 -6.47
C LEU A 78 4.03 9.02 -7.12
N LEU A 79 3.04 8.13 -6.99
CA LEU A 79 3.18 6.70 -7.33
C LEU A 79 2.70 6.37 -8.75
N ILE A 80 1.97 7.26 -9.41
CA ILE A 80 1.49 7.09 -10.78
C ILE A 80 2.11 8.16 -11.68
N ALA A 81 1.70 9.42 -11.53
CA ALA A 81 2.06 10.48 -12.47
C ALA A 81 3.58 10.75 -12.53
N ASP A 82 4.21 10.82 -11.37
CA ASP A 82 5.63 11.19 -11.21
C ASP A 82 6.52 9.96 -10.99
N ARG A 83 6.01 8.73 -11.12
CA ARG A 83 6.75 7.52 -10.69
C ARG A 83 8.09 7.29 -11.38
N TYR A 84 8.27 7.87 -12.58
CA TYR A 84 9.51 7.79 -13.35
C TYR A 84 10.48 8.94 -13.08
N THR A 85 9.97 10.08 -12.60
CA THR A 85 10.77 11.29 -12.30
C THR A 85 11.11 11.38 -10.81
N ALA A 86 10.17 11.01 -9.94
CA ALA A 86 10.31 11.03 -8.48
C ALA A 86 11.23 9.92 -7.95
N PHE A 87 11.39 8.82 -8.68
CA PHE A 87 12.16 7.67 -8.24
C PHE A 87 13.40 7.43 -9.09
N LYS A 88 14.56 7.59 -8.48
CA LYS A 88 15.84 7.19 -9.06
C LYS A 88 16.07 5.70 -8.84
N ARG A 89 16.20 4.95 -9.93
CA ARG A 89 16.62 3.55 -9.89
C ARG A 89 18.09 3.43 -9.49
N VAL A 90 18.39 2.50 -8.60
CA VAL A 90 19.75 2.15 -8.19
C VAL A 90 19.90 0.63 -8.19
N VAL A 91 20.97 0.14 -8.81
CA VAL A 91 21.32 -1.29 -8.86
C VAL A 91 22.55 -1.54 -7.99
N MET A 92 22.51 -2.63 -7.23
CA MET A 92 23.58 -3.06 -6.33
C MET A 92 23.74 -4.57 -6.38
N GLY A 93 24.70 -5.04 -7.17
CA GLY A 93 24.86 -6.48 -7.39
C GLY A 93 23.62 -7.08 -8.04
N ASP A 94 23.00 -8.03 -7.37
CA ASP A 94 21.78 -8.72 -7.76
C ASP A 94 20.49 -8.03 -7.27
N VAL A 95 20.57 -6.78 -6.81
CA VAL A 95 19.43 -6.04 -6.24
C VAL A 95 19.19 -4.76 -7.00
N GLN A 96 17.94 -4.35 -7.12
CA GLN A 96 17.59 -2.97 -7.41
C GLN A 96 16.63 -2.37 -6.38
N TYR A 97 16.72 -1.07 -6.20
CA TYR A 97 15.77 -0.27 -5.44
C TYR A 97 15.53 1.06 -6.12
N PHE A 98 14.48 1.72 -5.69
CA PHE A 98 14.00 2.99 -6.22
C PHE A 98 13.98 3.99 -5.08
N GLU A 99 14.80 5.03 -5.20
CA GLU A 99 14.99 6.06 -4.19
C GLU A 99 14.21 7.32 -4.57
N ALA A 100 13.32 7.79 -3.69
CA ALA A 100 12.65 9.07 -3.81
C ALA A 100 13.17 10.02 -2.73
N ALA A 101 13.90 11.05 -3.14
CA ALA A 101 14.60 11.97 -2.24
C ALA A 101 13.65 12.92 -1.48
N SER A 102 12.53 13.29 -2.10
CA SER A 102 11.56 14.24 -1.55
C SER A 102 10.18 13.61 -1.54
N VAL A 103 9.75 13.12 -0.37
CA VAL A 103 8.41 12.57 -0.14
C VAL A 103 7.80 13.28 1.06
N ASP A 104 6.56 13.74 0.93
CA ASP A 104 5.75 14.18 2.06
C ASP A 104 5.32 12.94 2.85
N TYR A 105 6.14 12.63 3.85
CA TYR A 105 5.95 11.47 4.72
C TYR A 105 4.54 11.47 5.34
N ARG A 106 4.06 12.62 5.80
CA ARG A 106 2.77 12.74 6.48
C ARG A 106 1.65 12.36 5.53
N LYS A 107 1.60 12.96 4.34
CA LYS A 107 0.55 12.67 3.35
C LYS A 107 0.59 11.22 2.89
N LEU A 108 1.77 10.69 2.58
CA LEU A 108 1.89 9.30 2.15
C LEU A 108 1.49 8.32 3.26
N LYS A 109 1.93 8.55 4.49
CA LYS A 109 1.61 7.68 5.63
C LYS A 109 0.10 7.68 5.93
N LEU A 110 -0.54 8.86 5.90
CA LEU A 110 -1.99 8.99 6.11
C LEU A 110 -2.78 8.34 4.98
N PHE A 111 -2.32 8.45 3.72
CA PHE A 111 -2.90 7.69 2.60
C PHE A 111 -2.90 6.18 2.87
N MET A 112 -1.76 5.63 3.30
CA MET A 112 -1.63 4.20 3.58
C MET A 112 -2.56 3.77 4.72
N ILE A 113 -2.63 4.56 5.79
CA ILE A 113 -3.56 4.31 6.91
C ILE A 113 -5.02 4.40 6.44
N ALA A 114 -5.36 5.37 5.58
CA ALA A 114 -6.70 5.54 5.03
C ALA A 114 -7.13 4.33 4.21
N VAL A 115 -6.27 3.83 3.31
CA VAL A 115 -6.54 2.62 2.52
C VAL A 115 -6.71 1.39 3.42
N ALA A 116 -5.80 1.20 4.39
CA ALA A 116 -5.90 0.07 5.32
C ALA A 116 -7.18 0.13 6.17
N TRP A 117 -7.58 1.32 6.61
CA TRP A 117 -8.82 1.55 7.36
C TRP A 117 -10.05 1.28 6.50
N ARG A 118 -10.13 1.87 5.28
CA ARG A 118 -11.21 1.63 4.30
C ARG A 118 -11.39 0.13 4.06
N ALA A 119 -10.29 -0.57 3.81
CA ALA A 119 -10.33 -2.02 3.57
C ALA A 119 -10.81 -2.83 4.77
N SER A 120 -10.51 -2.37 5.99
CA SER A 120 -10.92 -3.03 7.23
C SER A 120 -12.42 -2.91 7.52
N VAL A 121 -13.00 -1.75 7.22
CA VAL A 121 -14.42 -1.46 7.49
C VAL A 121 -15.34 -1.81 6.32
N ALA A 122 -14.76 -2.13 5.17
CA ALA A 122 -15.46 -2.55 3.96
C ALA A 122 -16.31 -3.80 4.22
N THR A 123 -17.52 -3.78 3.69
CA THR A 123 -18.47 -4.90 3.67
C THR A 123 -18.32 -5.75 2.41
N HIS A 124 -17.71 -5.21 1.36
CA HIS A 124 -17.48 -5.89 0.11
C HIS A 124 -16.65 -7.19 0.29
N ALA A 125 -17.10 -8.28 -0.33
CA ALA A 125 -16.56 -9.63 -0.10
C ALA A 125 -15.06 -9.78 -0.39
N ALA A 126 -14.51 -8.98 -1.31
CA ALA A 126 -13.08 -8.95 -1.61
C ALA A 126 -12.21 -8.58 -0.40
N PHE A 127 -12.76 -7.83 0.56
CA PHE A 127 -12.04 -7.31 1.72
C PHE A 127 -12.40 -7.98 3.03
N LYS A 128 -13.31 -8.97 3.02
CA LYS A 128 -13.81 -9.66 4.22
C LYS A 128 -12.71 -10.27 5.12
N LYS A 129 -11.52 -10.56 4.56
CA LYS A 129 -10.36 -11.12 5.29
C LYS A 129 -9.40 -10.04 5.83
N VAL A 130 -9.59 -8.79 5.45
CA VAL A 130 -8.82 -7.63 5.94
C VAL A 130 -9.47 -7.13 7.21
N SER A 131 -8.72 -7.09 8.31
CA SER A 131 -9.19 -6.51 9.56
C SER A 131 -8.02 -5.97 10.38
N LEU A 132 -8.14 -4.71 10.83
CA LEU A 132 -7.25 -4.07 11.79
C LEU A 132 -7.66 -4.36 13.24
N GLY A 133 -8.84 -4.96 13.45
CA GLY A 133 -9.40 -5.26 14.76
C GLY A 133 -9.45 -4.00 15.66
N LYS A 134 -8.91 -4.09 16.87
CA LYS A 134 -8.88 -2.95 17.82
C LYS A 134 -8.15 -1.70 17.29
N ARG A 135 -7.36 -1.83 16.22
CA ARG A 135 -6.64 -0.70 15.62
C ARG A 135 -7.44 0.06 14.58
N GLU A 136 -8.65 -0.39 14.21
CA GLU A 136 -9.54 0.39 13.34
C GLU A 136 -9.83 1.76 13.96
N GLN A 137 -10.19 1.78 15.25
CA GLN A 137 -10.45 3.01 15.99
C GLN A 137 -9.20 3.90 16.06
N ARG A 138 -8.03 3.29 16.29
CA ARG A 138 -6.76 4.01 16.33
C ARG A 138 -6.40 4.63 14.97
N ALA A 139 -6.59 3.90 13.87
CA ALA A 139 -6.40 4.44 12.52
C ALA A 139 -7.33 5.63 12.28
N LYS A 140 -8.61 5.50 12.66
CA LYS A 140 -9.61 6.56 12.56
C LYS A 140 -9.23 7.82 13.35
N GLU A 141 -8.68 7.67 14.56
CA GLU A 141 -8.17 8.79 15.36
C GLU A 141 -7.01 9.53 14.67
N LEU A 142 -6.03 8.80 14.14
CA LEU A 142 -4.90 9.37 13.41
C LEU A 142 -5.37 10.15 12.17
N LEU A 143 -6.29 9.56 11.40
CA LEU A 143 -6.87 10.20 10.22
C LEU A 143 -7.66 11.47 10.59
N ARG A 144 -8.50 11.43 11.64
CA ARG A 144 -9.23 12.61 12.13
C ARG A 144 -8.30 13.71 12.61
N ALA A 145 -7.23 13.36 13.33
CA ALA A 145 -6.21 14.30 13.77
C ALA A 145 -5.35 14.82 12.61
N ARG A 146 -5.41 14.18 11.44
CA ARG A 146 -4.51 14.39 10.30
C ARG A 146 -3.05 14.21 10.68
N GLU A 147 -2.75 13.38 11.68
CA GLU A 147 -1.40 13.16 12.19
C GLU A 147 -1.01 11.68 11.99
N PRO A 148 0.16 11.37 11.43
CA PRO A 148 0.53 10.00 11.06
C PRO A 148 0.84 9.09 12.25
N GLY A 149 0.92 9.68 13.46
CA GLY A 149 1.34 9.00 14.67
C GLY A 149 2.85 8.69 14.69
N PRO A 150 3.31 7.88 15.66
CA PRO A 150 4.69 7.43 15.74
C PRO A 150 5.11 6.60 14.52
N GLU A 151 6.38 6.68 14.11
CA GLU A 151 6.88 6.04 12.88
C GLU A 151 6.69 4.52 12.84
N ASN A 152 6.83 3.87 14.00
CA ASN A 152 6.65 2.43 14.19
C ASN A 152 5.18 2.01 14.29
N GLU A 153 4.27 2.97 14.40
CA GLU A 153 2.83 2.74 14.31
C GLU A 153 2.43 2.68 12.84
N PHE A 154 1.68 1.65 12.42
CA PHE A 154 1.32 1.44 11.02
C PHE A 154 2.52 1.46 10.06
N GLY A 155 3.70 0.95 10.48
CA GLY A 155 4.94 0.95 9.69
C GLY A 155 4.70 0.49 8.24
N VAL A 156 5.21 1.23 7.26
CA VAL A 156 4.93 0.96 5.83
C VAL A 156 6.22 0.69 5.10
N ALA A 157 6.39 -0.52 4.57
CA ALA A 157 7.48 -0.85 3.66
C ALA A 157 6.98 -0.84 2.21
N MET A 158 7.77 -0.25 1.32
CA MET A 158 7.42 -0.11 -0.10
C MET A 158 8.25 -1.06 -0.97
N SER A 159 7.59 -1.61 -1.99
CA SER A 159 8.23 -2.36 -3.07
C SER A 159 7.72 -1.87 -4.42
N ARG A 160 8.53 -2.00 -5.46
CA ARG A 160 8.16 -1.75 -6.85
C ARG A 160 8.28 -3.04 -7.64
N LEU A 161 7.25 -3.38 -8.39
CA LEU A 161 7.15 -4.62 -9.14
C LEU A 161 8.01 -4.54 -10.40
N THR A 162 8.86 -5.54 -10.59
CA THR A 162 9.86 -5.58 -11.67
C THR A 162 9.85 -6.92 -12.37
N ARG A 163 10.30 -6.99 -13.63
CA ARG A 163 10.37 -8.26 -14.39
C ARG A 163 11.47 -9.20 -13.87
N GLY A 164 12.45 -8.67 -13.16
CA GLY A 164 13.53 -9.43 -12.56
C GLY A 164 14.33 -8.57 -11.59
N HIS A 165 15.22 -9.19 -10.82
CA HIS A 165 15.92 -8.52 -9.73
C HIS A 165 16.74 -7.29 -10.13
N THR A 166 17.20 -7.25 -11.37
CA THR A 166 17.99 -6.14 -11.93
C THR A 166 17.39 -5.62 -13.25
N SER A 167 16.16 -6.02 -13.59
CA SER A 167 15.51 -5.53 -14.81
C SER A 167 14.98 -4.10 -14.60
N PRO A 168 15.28 -3.15 -15.49
CA PRO A 168 14.68 -1.82 -15.43
C PRO A 168 13.19 -1.84 -15.79
N GLU A 169 12.70 -2.92 -16.39
CA GLU A 169 11.31 -3.06 -16.82
C GLU A 169 10.38 -3.35 -15.64
N GLU A 170 9.29 -2.60 -15.60
CA GLU A 170 8.21 -2.85 -14.66
C GLU A 170 7.46 -4.13 -15.05
N ALA A 171 6.95 -4.82 -14.04
CA ALA A 171 6.07 -5.97 -14.24
C ALA A 171 4.72 -5.66 -13.59
N PRO A 172 3.86 -4.84 -14.23
CA PRO A 172 2.54 -4.58 -13.69
C PRO A 172 1.86 -5.93 -13.42
N PHE A 173 1.36 -6.04 -12.19
CA PHE A 173 0.83 -7.27 -11.65
C PHE A 173 -0.65 -7.12 -11.38
N VAL A 174 -1.33 -8.26 -11.48
CA VAL A 174 -2.76 -8.37 -11.29
C VAL A 174 -2.99 -9.21 -10.05
N THR A 175 -3.66 -8.65 -9.06
CA THR A 175 -4.07 -9.39 -7.85
C THR A 175 -5.15 -8.64 -7.09
N THR A 176 -5.65 -9.27 -6.02
CA THR A 176 -6.51 -8.65 -5.02
C THR A 176 -5.82 -7.38 -4.49
N PRO A 177 -6.46 -6.21 -4.61
CA PRO A 177 -5.80 -4.93 -4.37
C PRO A 177 -5.38 -4.73 -2.92
N VAL A 178 -6.05 -5.40 -1.99
CA VAL A 178 -5.71 -5.39 -0.57
C VAL A 178 -5.83 -6.80 -0.02
N SER A 179 -4.79 -7.30 0.62
CA SER A 179 -4.79 -8.60 1.30
C SER A 179 -4.19 -8.51 2.69
N ARG A 180 -4.44 -9.52 3.53
CA ARG A 180 -3.79 -9.66 4.82
C ARG A 180 -2.53 -10.51 4.65
N TYR A 181 -1.45 -10.13 5.32
CA TYR A 181 -0.26 -10.97 5.42
C TYR A 181 0.09 -11.28 6.87
N TYR A 182 0.81 -12.39 7.03
CA TYR A 182 1.46 -12.80 8.27
C TYR A 182 2.89 -13.22 7.92
N ALA A 183 3.89 -12.68 8.60
CA ALA A 183 5.29 -13.01 8.31
C ALA A 183 6.15 -12.83 9.56
N ASN A 184 6.89 -13.88 9.94
CA ASN A 184 7.77 -13.91 11.12
C ASN A 184 7.10 -13.36 12.40
N GLY A 185 5.82 -13.69 12.61
CA GLY A 185 5.02 -13.24 13.76
C GLY A 185 4.50 -11.79 13.66
N SER A 186 4.86 -11.06 12.61
CA SER A 186 4.26 -9.78 12.22
C SER A 186 3.00 -10.03 11.40
N GLN A 187 2.05 -9.10 11.46
CA GLN A 187 0.85 -9.15 10.61
C GLN A 187 0.51 -7.76 10.13
N GLY A 188 -0.15 -7.70 8.98
CA GLY A 188 -0.45 -6.44 8.35
C GLY A 188 -1.40 -6.54 7.17
N VAL A 189 -1.48 -5.43 6.47
CA VAL A 189 -2.26 -5.25 5.26
C VAL A 189 -1.29 -4.96 4.12
N ARG A 190 -1.37 -5.75 3.05
CA ARG A 190 -0.65 -5.54 1.80
C ARG A 190 -1.57 -4.85 0.82
N VAL A 191 -1.10 -3.78 0.18
CA VAL A 191 -1.86 -2.97 -0.78
C VAL A 191 -1.10 -2.91 -2.10
N PHE A 192 -1.78 -3.15 -3.22
CA PHE A 192 -1.24 -3.00 -4.58
C PHE A 192 -1.66 -1.65 -5.17
N LEU A 193 -0.69 -0.91 -5.69
CA LEU A 193 -0.80 0.49 -6.09
C LEU A 193 -0.12 0.73 -7.45
N GLY A 194 -0.71 0.23 -8.54
CA GLY A 194 -0.28 0.57 -9.91
C GLY A 194 1.21 0.31 -10.21
N GLY A 195 1.74 -0.85 -9.79
CA GLY A 195 3.16 -1.21 -9.92
C GLY A 195 3.94 -1.13 -8.60
N PHE A 196 3.38 -0.51 -7.57
CA PHE A 196 3.92 -0.54 -6.21
C PHE A 196 3.16 -1.51 -5.31
N VAL A 197 3.83 -1.99 -4.26
CA VAL A 197 3.26 -2.76 -3.17
C VAL A 197 3.61 -2.09 -1.86
N ALA A 198 2.61 -1.82 -1.04
CA ALA A 198 2.78 -1.28 0.30
C ALA A 198 2.42 -2.35 1.34
N ASP A 199 3.38 -2.72 2.18
CA ASP A 199 3.17 -3.61 3.33
C ASP A 199 3.03 -2.77 4.60
N ILE A 200 1.81 -2.71 5.13
CA ILE A 200 1.43 -1.89 6.28
C ILE A 200 1.33 -2.78 7.51
N CYS A 201 2.18 -2.55 8.51
CA CYS A 201 2.20 -3.30 9.75
C CYS A 201 1.07 -2.89 10.68
N THR A 202 0.14 -3.80 10.94
CA THR A 202 -1.04 -3.54 11.79
C THR A 202 -0.99 -4.41 13.05
N GLY A 203 -0.06 -5.36 13.13
CA GLY A 203 0.22 -6.16 14.32
C GLY A 203 0.87 -5.40 15.48
N ARG A 204 0.85 -6.00 16.67
CA ARG A 204 1.60 -5.49 17.84
C ARG A 204 3.10 -5.65 17.69
N LYS A 205 3.54 -6.74 17.04
CA LYS A 205 4.94 -6.95 16.70
C LYS A 205 5.27 -6.06 15.48
N PRO A 206 6.39 -5.33 15.51
CA PRO A 206 6.85 -4.56 14.36
C PRO A 206 7.20 -5.50 13.21
N LEU A 207 7.37 -4.95 12.01
CA LEU A 207 7.94 -5.68 10.88
C LEU A 207 9.27 -6.36 11.26
N PRO A 208 9.62 -7.47 10.57
CA PRO A 208 10.96 -8.07 10.69
C PRO A 208 12.03 -6.99 10.51
N GLU A 209 13.14 -7.10 11.23
CA GLU A 209 14.16 -6.05 11.28
C GLU A 209 14.67 -5.68 9.89
N GLU A 210 14.80 -6.67 9.02
CA GLU A 210 15.23 -6.54 7.61
C GLU A 210 14.35 -5.55 6.84
N ILE A 211 13.06 -5.50 7.18
CA ILE A 211 12.00 -4.77 6.47
C ILE A 211 11.64 -3.47 7.18
N ARG A 212 11.65 -3.48 8.52
CA ARG A 212 11.47 -2.26 9.35
C ARG A 212 12.42 -1.15 8.91
N SER A 213 13.59 -1.59 8.49
CA SER A 213 14.67 -0.78 7.97
C SER A 213 14.35 -0.06 6.65
N LEU A 214 13.42 -0.62 5.87
CA LEU A 214 12.92 -0.12 4.59
C LEU A 214 11.62 0.69 4.76
N GLU A 215 11.14 0.84 6.00
CA GLU A 215 9.92 1.60 6.24
C GLU A 215 10.09 3.06 5.77
N ILE A 216 9.01 3.66 5.29
CA ILE A 216 8.97 5.10 5.07
C ILE A 216 9.25 5.83 6.39
N ARG A 217 10.05 6.90 6.35
CA ARG A 217 10.48 7.70 7.50
C ARG A 217 10.53 9.18 7.11
N PRO A 218 10.30 10.11 8.05
CA PRO A 218 10.28 11.54 7.76
C PRO A 218 11.67 12.14 7.54
N ASP A 219 12.74 11.53 8.06
CA ASP A 219 14.09 12.09 8.13
C ASP A 219 15.08 11.51 7.09
N ARG A 220 14.57 10.79 6.08
CA ARG A 220 15.39 10.15 5.05
C ARG A 220 14.62 9.95 3.75
N PRO A 221 15.31 9.71 2.62
CA PRO A 221 14.65 9.30 1.38
C PRO A 221 13.76 8.08 1.58
N MET A 222 12.69 8.01 0.79
CA MET A 222 11.88 6.81 0.68
C MET A 222 12.57 5.80 -0.24
N PHE A 223 12.53 4.53 0.15
CA PHE A 223 13.04 3.43 -0.66
C PHE A 223 11.90 2.48 -1.01
N ALA A 224 11.79 2.12 -2.28
CA ALA A 224 11.00 0.98 -2.73
C ALA A 224 11.92 -0.11 -3.27
N VAL A 225 11.88 -1.31 -2.70
CA VAL A 225 12.72 -2.42 -3.16
C VAL A 225 12.16 -3.00 -4.45
N GLY A 226 13.01 -3.29 -5.42
CA GLY A 226 12.62 -4.03 -6.62
C GLY A 226 12.20 -5.46 -6.23
N LEU A 227 10.93 -5.77 -6.46
CA LEU A 227 10.36 -7.08 -6.19
C LEU A 227 10.04 -7.73 -7.53
N PRO A 228 10.74 -8.82 -7.93
CA PRO A 228 10.37 -9.56 -9.11
C PRO A 228 8.93 -10.04 -9.01
N ARG A 229 8.15 -9.91 -10.08
CA ARG A 229 6.75 -10.37 -10.10
C ARG A 229 6.61 -11.83 -9.67
N SER A 230 7.53 -12.70 -10.07
CA SER A 230 7.56 -14.12 -9.69
C SER A 230 7.65 -14.38 -8.19
N GLU A 231 8.08 -13.39 -7.41
CA GLU A 231 8.27 -13.48 -5.97
C GLU A 231 7.12 -12.89 -5.14
N VAL A 232 6.11 -12.33 -5.80
CA VAL A 232 4.92 -11.79 -5.12
C VAL A 232 4.09 -12.97 -4.61
N THR A 233 4.14 -13.23 -3.30
CA THR A 233 3.24 -14.19 -2.65
C THR A 233 2.00 -13.47 -2.12
N GLU A 234 0.81 -13.89 -2.54
CA GLU A 234 -0.43 -13.14 -2.25
C GLU A 234 -0.82 -13.11 -0.76
N VAL A 235 -0.35 -14.05 0.07
CA VAL A 235 -0.95 -14.27 1.40
C VAL A 235 0.04 -14.61 2.52
N ARG A 236 1.30 -15.00 2.23
CA ARG A 236 2.09 -15.74 3.24
C ARG A 236 3.43 -15.16 3.64
N ASN A 237 4.12 -14.37 2.82
CA ASN A 237 5.46 -13.87 3.19
C ASN A 237 5.82 -12.55 2.48
N PHE A 238 6.85 -11.90 3.00
CA PHE A 238 7.61 -10.93 2.22
C PHE A 238 8.40 -11.66 1.13
N GLY A 239 8.57 -11.03 -0.03
CA GLY A 239 9.35 -11.63 -1.12
C GLY A 239 10.80 -11.93 -0.68
N PRO A 240 11.42 -13.03 -1.17
CA PRO A 240 12.82 -13.35 -0.91
C PRO A 240 13.77 -12.17 -1.11
N ALA A 241 13.55 -11.37 -2.16
CA ALA A 241 14.30 -10.14 -2.41
C ALA A 241 14.26 -9.15 -1.23
N ILE A 242 13.09 -8.91 -0.64
CA ILE A 242 12.94 -7.95 0.46
C ILE A 242 13.71 -8.43 1.70
N LEU A 243 13.59 -9.72 2.02
CA LEU A 243 14.23 -10.33 3.19
C LEU A 243 15.76 -10.41 3.04
N HIS A 244 16.25 -10.81 1.87
CA HIS A 244 17.69 -10.97 1.65
C HIS A 244 18.42 -9.64 1.47
N HIS A 245 17.78 -8.66 0.82
CA HIS A 245 18.47 -7.44 0.39
C HIS A 245 18.23 -6.23 1.28
N GLY A 246 17.17 -6.23 2.10
CA GLY A 246 16.90 -5.16 3.07
C GLY A 246 18.12 -4.78 3.92
N PRO A 247 18.84 -5.74 4.55
CA PRO A 247 20.03 -5.45 5.35
C PRO A 247 21.18 -4.81 4.55
N LYS A 248 21.38 -5.21 3.29
CA LYS A 248 22.43 -4.65 2.41
C LYS A 248 22.13 -3.19 2.07
N LEU A 249 20.87 -2.84 1.81
CA LEU A 249 20.45 -1.47 1.54
C LEU A 249 20.75 -0.54 2.72
N LEU A 250 20.45 -0.99 3.94
CA LEU A 250 20.69 -0.22 5.16
C LEU A 250 22.12 0.20 5.36
N SER A 251 23.04 -0.73 5.13
CA SER A 251 24.47 -0.48 5.32
C SER A 251 24.97 0.69 4.47
N ARG A 252 24.33 0.97 3.32
CA ARG A 252 24.65 2.11 2.47
C ARG A 252 23.91 3.39 2.84
N ILE A 253 22.65 3.31 3.30
CA ILE A 253 21.92 4.49 3.82
C ILE A 253 22.69 5.09 4.99
N GLN A 254 23.16 4.24 5.91
CA GLN A 254 23.95 4.66 7.08
C GLN A 254 25.32 5.25 6.68
N ARG A 255 25.92 4.81 5.57
CA ARG A 255 27.18 5.35 5.05
C ARG A 255 27.03 6.67 4.28
N LYS A 256 25.82 7.02 3.84
CA LYS A 256 25.53 8.25 3.08
C LYS A 256 25.06 9.43 3.94
N LYS A 257 24.79 9.26 5.24
CA LYS A 257 24.54 10.41 6.13
C LYS A 257 25.84 11.22 6.25
N PRO A 258 25.87 12.52 5.86
CA PRO A 258 27.00 13.39 6.18
C PRO A 258 27.15 13.45 7.71
N ARG A 259 28.39 13.51 8.20
CA ARG A 259 28.68 13.80 9.60
C ARG A 259 28.14 15.17 10.01
#